data_AF-A0A8T4MH97-F1
#
_entry.id   AF-A0A8T4MH97-F1
#
_cell.length_a   1.000
_cell.length_b   1.000
_cell.length_c   1.000
_cell.angle_alpha   90.00
_cell.angle_beta   90.00
_cell.angle_gamma   90.00
#
_symmetry.space_group_name_H-M   'P 1'
#
loop_
_entity.id
_entity.type
_entity.pdbx_description
1 polymer ?
#
loop_
_entity_poly.entity_id
_entity_poly.type
_entity_poly.pdbx_seq_one_letter_code
_entity_poly.pdbx_strand_id
1 'polypeptide(L)' 'MAKKDFEEQILRRLDAVIALMLEPQTKEMNVKDKVERLYNLGLDYNQIATILNKTPGNIAVIINSLKKKDGKGTN' A
#
# COMPACT_ATOMS: atom_id res chain seq x y z
N MET A 1 5.37 -30.13 -3.92
CA MET A 1 4.81 -28.78 -4.06
C MET A 1 5.73 -27.98 -4.97
N ALA A 2 5.20 -27.44 -6.06
CA ALA A 2 6.02 -26.65 -6.97
C ALA A 2 6.38 -25.33 -6.26
N LYS A 3 7.60 -24.83 -6.45
CA LYS A 3 8.09 -23.57 -5.86
C LYS A 3 7.10 -22.40 -6.09
N LYS A 4 6.42 -22.41 -7.24
CA LYS A 4 5.37 -21.46 -7.62
C LYS A 4 4.15 -21.46 -6.68
N ASP A 5 3.72 -22.64 -6.23
CA ASP A 5 2.59 -22.77 -5.29
C ASP A 5 2.92 -22.22 -3.91
N PHE A 6 4.20 -22.28 -3.52
CA PHE A 6 4.68 -21.75 -2.25
C PHE A 6 4.76 -20.22 -2.29
N GLU A 7 5.25 -19.65 -3.38
CA GLU A 7 5.30 -18.19 -3.59
C GLU A 7 3.89 -17.58 -3.60
N GLU A 8 2.94 -18.19 -4.30
CA GLU A 8 1.54 -17.73 -4.29
C GLU A 8 0.89 -17.84 -2.90
N GLN A 9 1.21 -18.88 -2.14
CA GLN A 9 0.73 -19.02 -0.76
C GLN A 9 1.33 -17.98 0.18
N ILE A 10 2.60 -17.60 0.00
CA ILE A 10 3.23 -16.52 0.75
C ILE A 10 2.56 -15.18 0.43
N LEU A 11 2.36 -14.88 -0.86
CA LEU A 11 1.72 -13.64 -1.28
C LEU A 11 0.31 -13.50 -0.70
N ARG A 12 -0.52 -14.55 -0.77
CA ARG A 12 -1.87 -14.52 -0.18
C ARG A 12 -1.87 -14.30 1.32
N ARG A 13 -0.89 -14.86 2.05
CA ARG A 13 -0.75 -14.65 3.50
C ARG A 13 -0.28 -13.24 3.81
N LEU A 14 0.62 -12.68 3.01
CA LEU A 14 1.06 -11.29 3.15
C LEU A 14 -0.08 -10.32 2.86
N ASP A 15 -0.86 -10.54 1.81
CA ASP A 15 -2.06 -9.75 1.50
C ASP A 15 -3.07 -9.82 2.65
N ALA A 16 -3.27 -10.99 3.26
CA ALA A 16 -4.13 -11.16 4.43
C ALA A 16 -3.59 -10.41 5.66
N VAL A 17 -2.27 -10.43 5.91
CA VAL A 17 -1.64 -9.67 7.00
C VAL A 17 -1.77 -8.16 6.77
N ILE A 18 -1.59 -7.71 5.52
CA ILE A 18 -1.78 -6.31 5.15
C ILE A 18 -3.24 -5.90 5.36
N ALA A 19 -4.20 -6.72 4.91
CA ALA A 19 -5.62 -6.46 5.11
C ALA A 19 -6.00 -6.41 6.60
N LEU A 20 -5.47 -7.34 7.41
CA LEU A 20 -5.67 -7.38 8.87
C LEU A 20 -5.02 -6.19 9.59
N MET A 21 -3.85 -5.71 9.12
CA MET A 21 -3.23 -4.50 9.64
C MET A 21 -4.03 -3.23 9.31
N LEU A 22 -4.81 -3.26 8.23
CA LEU A 22 -5.69 -2.16 7.84
C LEU A 22 -7.04 -2.23 8.58
N GLU A 23 -7.63 -3.40 8.79
CA GLU A 23 -9.03 -3.54 9.22
C GLU A 23 -9.45 -2.80 10.51
N PRO A 24 -8.67 -2.72 11.62
CA PRO A 24 -9.14 -2.04 12.83
C PRO A 24 -8.83 -0.54 12.91
N GLN A 25 -7.93 0.01 12.08
CA GLN A 25 -7.60 1.45 12.13
C GLN A 25 -8.36 2.29 11.07
N THR A 26 -9.25 1.68 10.29
CA THR A 26 -9.81 2.27 9.06
C THR A 26 -11.08 3.09 9.21
N LYS A 27 -11.78 3.11 10.36
CA LYS A 27 -12.99 3.92 10.48
C LYS A 27 -12.74 5.44 10.37
N GLU A 28 -11.53 5.90 10.69
CA GLU A 28 -11.17 7.34 10.64
C GLU A 28 -9.94 7.65 9.77
N MET A 29 -9.18 6.64 9.33
CA MET A 29 -7.96 6.89 8.57
C MET A 29 -8.27 7.31 7.14
N ASN A 30 -7.74 8.47 6.75
CA ASN A 30 -7.92 9.00 5.41
C ASN A 30 -7.19 8.12 4.38
N VAL A 31 -7.58 8.22 3.10
CA VAL A 31 -6.98 7.39 2.03
C VAL A 31 -5.49 7.67 1.85
N LYS A 32 -5.05 8.91 2.08
CA LYS A 32 -3.65 9.32 1.92
C LYS A 32 -2.75 8.62 2.94
N ASP A 33 -3.17 8.53 4.20
CA ASP A 33 -2.43 7.86 5.27
C ASP A 33 -2.32 6.36 5.01
N LYS A 34 -3.37 5.73 4.47
CA LYS A 34 -3.36 4.33 4.05
C LYS A 34 -2.34 4.10 2.92
N VAL A 35 -2.33 4.99 1.92
CA VAL A 35 -1.35 4.94 0.82
C VAL A 35 0.07 5.16 1.33
N GLU A 36 0.29 6.11 2.24
CA GLU A 36 1.60 6.39 2.83
C GLU A 36 2.14 5.18 3.59
N ARG A 37 1.32 4.53 4.43
CA ARG A 37 1.73 3.32 5.16
C ARG A 37 2.10 2.18 4.23
N LEU A 38 1.26 1.90 3.23
CA LEU A 38 1.54 0.82 2.28
C LEU A 38 2.75 1.11 1.40
N TYR A 39 2.94 2.37 0.99
CA TYR A 39 4.13 2.79 0.25
C TYR A 39 5.41 2.65 1.09
N ASN A 40 5.36 3.02 2.38
CA ASN A 40 6.48 2.87 3.30
C ASN A 40 6.82 1.39 3.62
N LEU A 41 5.88 0.47 3.39
CA LEU A 41 6.11 -0.98 3.44
C LEU A 41 6.75 -1.53 2.16
N GLY A 42 7.02 -0.67 1.16
CA GLY A 42 7.66 -1.05 -0.10
C GLY A 42 6.71 -1.54 -1.17
N LEU A 43 5.39 -1.42 -0.99
CA LEU A 43 4.42 -1.78 -2.02
C LEU A 43 4.42 -0.75 -3.16
N ASP A 44 4.30 -1.25 -4.39
CA ASP A 44 4.14 -0.41 -5.56
C ASP A 44 2.71 0.14 -5.69
N TYR A 45 2.55 1.16 -6.54
CA TYR A 45 1.27 1.85 -6.70
C TYR A 45 0.16 0.97 -7.30
N ASN A 46 0.49 -0.11 -8.03
CA ASN A 46 -0.49 -1.07 -8.55
C ASN A 46 -1.00 -2.00 -7.43
N GLN A 47 -0.09 -2.51 -6.60
CA GLN A 47 -0.43 -3.35 -5.45
C GLN A 47 -1.30 -2.58 -4.46
N ILE A 48 -0.92 -1.32 -4.16
CA ILE A 48 -1.71 -0.44 -3.29
C ILE A 48 -3.10 -0.16 -3.88
N ALA A 49 -3.19 0.04 -5.20
CA ALA A 49 -4.46 0.26 -5.88
C ALA A 49 -5.40 -0.94 -5.73
N THR A 50 -4.86 -2.16 -5.85
CA THR A 50 -5.61 -3.41 -5.62
C THR A 50 -6.08 -3.52 -4.17
N ILE A 51 -5.21 -3.28 -3.19
CA ILE A 51 -5.54 -3.38 -1.75
C ILE A 51 -6.62 -2.38 -1.35
N LEU A 52 -6.54 -1.14 -1.85
CA LEU A 52 -7.46 -0.06 -1.50
C LEU A 52 -8.68 0.04 -2.41
N ASN A 53 -8.82 -0.87 -3.38
CA ASN A 53 -9.84 -0.85 -4.42
C ASN A 53 -9.95 0.54 -5.08
N LYS A 54 -8.84 1.02 -5.64
CA LYS A 54 -8.66 2.35 -6.27
C LYS A 54 -7.99 2.18 -7.62
N THR A 55 -7.97 3.25 -8.43
CA THR A 55 -7.22 3.24 -9.69
C THR A 55 -5.72 3.50 -9.45
N PRO A 56 -4.81 2.87 -10.22
CA PRO A 56 -3.37 3.13 -10.12
C PRO A 56 -3.01 4.61 -10.29
N GLY A 57 -3.72 5.32 -11.17
CA GLY A 57 -3.54 6.76 -11.37
C GLY A 57 -3.80 7.59 -10.11
N ASN A 58 -4.86 7.29 -9.36
CA ASN A 58 -5.16 7.98 -8.11
C ASN A 58 -4.07 7.73 -7.06
N ILE A 59 -3.56 6.50 -6.96
CA ILE A 59 -2.48 6.16 -6.03
C ILE A 59 -1.17 6.84 -6.43
N ALA A 60 -0.84 6.87 -7.73
CA ALA A 60 0.36 7.53 -8.24
C ALA A 60 0.36 9.04 -7.94
N VAL A 61 -0.79 9.71 -8.07
CA VAL A 61 -0.94 11.12 -7.68
C VAL A 61 -0.69 11.31 -6.18
N ILE A 62 -1.22 10.43 -5.33
CA ILE A 62 -1.02 10.49 -3.88
C ILE A 62 0.46 10.27 -3.53
N ILE A 63 1.12 9.25 -4.08
CA ILE A 63 2.55 8.98 -3.86
C ILE A 63 3.41 10.16 -4.31
N ASN A 64 3.11 10.75 -5.48
CA ASN A 64 3.82 11.95 -5.94
C ASN A 64 3.63 13.14 -4.99
N SER A 65 2.46 13.28 -4.37
CA SER A 65 2.22 14.29 -3.34
C SER A 65 3.02 14.03 -2.05
N LEU A 66 3.21 12.76 -1.68
CA LEU A 66 4.02 12.36 -0.52
C LEU A 66 5.51 12.66 -0.77
N LYS A 67 6.05 12.26 -1.93
CA LYS A 67 7.44 12.55 -2.32
C LYS A 67 7.76 14.06 -2.31
N LYS A 68 6.81 14.90 -2.74
CA LYS A 68 6.97 16.36 -2.71
C LYS A 68 6.96 16.95 -1.29
N LYS A 69 6.31 16.28 -0.34
CA LYS A 69 6.30 16.66 1.08
C LYS A 69 7.66 16.36 1.70
N ASP A 70 8.22 15.18 1.42
CA ASP A 70 9.54 14.78 1.95
C ASP A 70 10.70 15.56 1.30
N GLY A 71 10.57 15.93 0.02
CA GLY A 71 11.56 16.74 -0.71
C GLY A 71 11.55 18.25 -0.39
N LYS A 72 10.68 18.73 0.50
CA LYS A 72 10.62 20.14 0.95
C LYS A 72 10.89 20.29 2.46
N GLY A 73 11.75 19.43 3.00
CA GLY A 73 12.12 19.40 4.42
C GLY A 73 13.61 19.56 4.72
N THR A 74 14.46 19.93 3.76
CA THR A 74 15.86 20.31 4.02
C THR A 74 16.03 21.78 3.68
N ASN A 75 15.65 22.62 4.64
CA ASN A 75 16.18 23.97 4.75
C ASN A 75 17.33 23.94 5.75
#